data_AF-A0A9D7ZL97-F1
#
_entry.id   AF-A0A9D7ZL97-F1
#
_cell.length_a   1.000
_cell.length_b   1.000
_cell.length_c   1.000
_cell.angle_alpha   90.00
_cell.angle_beta   90.00
_cell.angle_gamma   90.00
#
_symmetry.space_group_name_H-M   'P 1'
#
loop_
_entity.id
_entity.type
_entity.pdbx_description
1 polymer ?
#
loop_
_entity_poly.entity_id
_entity_poly.type
_entity_poly.pdbx_seq_one_letter_code
_entity_poly.pdbx_strand_id
1 'polypeptide(L)'
;LELEAAIDENRVCGGMVRAHDEWLNEPHGKIIAAKPTVEIIKIGDSEPEPMPAGKRPLSGIKALDLTRILAGPITGRTLAEHGADVLMVSAPHLPQVWSYVGDTSHGKRSCFLDLRNDGDKDTLLDLVKGADVFSQGYRPHTIEQLGFGPEKLAEKRPGLIYVSISCYGADGPFSHRAGWEQIAQIMTGIAAEELQTSSSYQPNMLPAAANDYITGYLGAYGALLALGRRAREGGSYHVRVSLCQTAMMIYAQGKMDNLPHDLGLDLAEIDALSVETDCHIGRTKHLRPLLNLSETAPHWVLPTPKLGASKPIWQ
;
A
#
# COMPACT_ATOMS: atom_id res chain seq x y z
N LEU A 1 -23.15 -7.19 -17.61
CA LEU A 1 -23.03 -5.74 -17.35
C LEU A 1 -24.01 -5.25 -16.28
N GLU A 2 -25.30 -5.63 -16.31
CA GLU A 2 -26.29 -5.20 -15.30
C GLU A 2 -25.86 -5.45 -13.84
N LEU A 3 -25.31 -6.63 -13.53
CA LEU A 3 -24.82 -6.92 -12.17
C LEU A 3 -23.61 -6.05 -11.77
N GLU A 4 -22.69 -5.77 -12.69
CA GLU A 4 -21.53 -4.91 -12.40
C GLU A 4 -21.96 -3.45 -12.19
N ALA A 5 -22.94 -2.98 -12.96
CA ALA A 5 -23.56 -1.68 -12.74
C ALA A 5 -24.27 -1.63 -11.37
N ALA A 6 -25.05 -2.65 -11.02
CA ALA A 6 -25.70 -2.74 -9.71
C ALA A 6 -24.70 -2.77 -8.54
N ILE A 7 -23.55 -3.46 -8.70
CA ILE A 7 -22.45 -3.47 -7.72
C ILE A 7 -21.92 -2.04 -7.52
N ASP A 8 -21.72 -1.30 -8.60
CA ASP A 8 -21.24 0.07 -8.55
C ASP A 8 -22.26 1.03 -7.91
N GLU A 9 -23.52 0.97 -8.36
CA GLU A 9 -24.63 1.77 -7.84
C GLU A 9 -24.82 1.57 -6.32
N ASN A 10 -24.72 0.32 -5.85
CA ASN A 10 -24.82 -0.01 -4.42
C ASN A 10 -23.50 0.22 -3.66
N ARG A 11 -22.46 0.70 -4.34
CA ARG A 11 -21.14 1.03 -3.78
C ARG A 11 -20.50 -0.12 -3.03
N VAL A 12 -20.73 -1.35 -3.49
CA VAL A 12 -20.13 -2.58 -2.97
C VAL A 12 -18.92 -2.98 -3.81
N CYS A 13 -18.10 -3.89 -3.28
CA CYS A 13 -16.90 -4.36 -3.97
C CYS A 13 -17.27 -5.54 -4.88
N GLY A 14 -16.87 -5.48 -6.14
CA GLY A 14 -17.05 -6.57 -7.10
C GLY A 14 -16.69 -6.11 -8.51
N GLY A 15 -16.74 -7.03 -9.48
CA GLY A 15 -16.40 -6.73 -10.86
C GLY A 15 -16.60 -7.95 -11.75
N MET A 16 -16.79 -7.73 -13.04
CA MET A 16 -16.89 -8.80 -14.02
C MET A 16 -15.50 -9.39 -14.27
N VAL A 17 -15.40 -10.72 -14.20
CA VAL A 17 -14.19 -11.43 -14.60
C VAL A 17 -13.95 -11.15 -16.08
N ARG A 18 -12.74 -10.74 -16.44
CA ARG A 18 -12.35 -10.37 -17.80
C ARG A 18 -11.07 -11.09 -18.17
N ALA A 19 -10.90 -11.46 -19.43
CA ALA A 19 -9.59 -11.74 -19.98
C ALA A 19 -8.74 -10.46 -20.06
N HIS A 20 -7.42 -10.61 -20.19
CA HIS A 20 -6.52 -9.45 -20.17
C HIS A 20 -6.74 -8.50 -21.35
N ASP A 21 -7.01 -9.03 -22.54
CA ASP A 21 -7.32 -8.25 -23.75
C ASP A 21 -8.68 -7.54 -23.63
N GLU A 22 -9.68 -8.16 -23.01
CA GLU A 22 -10.95 -7.51 -22.68
C GLU A 22 -10.73 -6.32 -21.73
N TRP A 23 -9.88 -6.49 -20.70
CA TRP A 23 -9.52 -5.39 -19.81
C TRP A 23 -8.82 -4.24 -20.53
N LEU A 24 -7.83 -4.54 -21.37
CA LEU A 24 -7.13 -3.52 -22.16
C LEU A 24 -8.03 -2.85 -23.20
N ASN A 25 -9.16 -3.46 -23.56
CA ASN A 25 -10.15 -2.85 -24.43
C ASN A 25 -11.22 -2.04 -23.69
N GLU A 26 -11.40 -2.28 -22.39
CA GLU A 26 -12.33 -1.56 -21.53
C GLU A 26 -11.89 -0.10 -21.32
N PRO A 27 -12.81 0.89 -21.34
CA PRO A 27 -12.45 2.31 -21.23
C PRO A 27 -11.57 2.64 -20.03
N HIS A 28 -11.82 2.02 -18.87
CA HIS A 28 -11.00 2.22 -17.69
C HIS A 28 -9.61 1.58 -17.81
N GLY A 29 -9.55 0.32 -18.28
CA GLY A 29 -8.28 -0.39 -18.50
C GLY A 29 -7.35 0.34 -19.48
N LYS A 30 -7.91 0.88 -20.57
CA LYS A 30 -7.18 1.74 -21.54
C LYS A 30 -6.52 2.95 -20.87
N ILE A 31 -7.26 3.65 -20.01
CA ILE A 31 -6.78 4.87 -19.36
C ILE A 31 -5.61 4.56 -18.43
N ILE A 32 -5.74 3.52 -17.60
CA ILE A 32 -4.69 3.20 -16.63
C ILE A 32 -3.49 2.49 -17.27
N ALA A 33 -3.68 1.81 -18.41
CA ALA A 33 -2.60 1.23 -19.22
C ALA A 33 -1.66 2.28 -19.81
N ALA A 34 -2.19 3.47 -20.11
CA ALA A 34 -1.42 4.59 -20.66
C ALA A 34 -0.64 5.38 -19.60
N LYS A 35 -0.73 4.98 -18.32
CA LYS A 35 -0.11 5.66 -17.17
C LYS A 35 1.00 4.81 -16.57
N PRO A 36 2.03 5.43 -15.96
CA PRO A 36 3.05 4.68 -15.24
C PRO A 36 2.44 3.97 -14.03
N THR A 37 2.97 2.80 -13.68
CA THR A 37 2.53 2.02 -12.51
C THR A 37 2.69 2.78 -11.19
N VAL A 38 3.69 3.67 -11.12
CA VAL A 38 3.90 4.61 -10.01
C VAL A 38 3.87 6.03 -10.56
N GLU A 39 2.79 6.75 -10.28
CA GLU A 39 2.69 8.17 -10.61
C GLU A 39 3.23 9.00 -9.45
N ILE A 40 4.06 10.02 -9.75
CA ILE A 40 4.57 10.98 -8.76
C ILE A 40 4.29 12.38 -9.30
N ILE A 41 3.35 13.07 -8.68
CA ILE A 41 2.81 14.36 -9.14
C ILE A 41 3.19 15.44 -8.14
N LYS A 42 3.75 16.57 -8.58
CA LYS A 42 3.97 17.72 -7.68
C LYS A 42 2.64 18.39 -7.37
N ILE A 43 2.32 18.56 -6.09
CA ILE A 43 1.03 19.09 -5.59
C ILE A 43 1.17 20.37 -4.75
N GLY A 44 2.40 20.85 -4.55
CA GLY A 44 2.68 22.09 -3.85
C GLY A 44 4.15 22.46 -3.94
N ASP A 45 4.45 23.74 -3.75
CA ASP A 45 5.81 24.24 -3.67
C ASP A 45 6.32 24.25 -2.22
N SER A 46 7.61 23.97 -2.05
CA SER A 46 8.34 24.13 -0.80
C SER A 46 9.82 24.29 -1.13
N GLU A 47 10.59 24.83 -0.19
CA GLU A 47 12.04 24.78 -0.29
C GLU A 47 12.55 23.33 -0.28
N PRO A 48 13.71 23.04 -0.90
CA PRO A 48 14.38 21.75 -0.75
C PRO A 48 14.60 21.37 0.71
N GLU A 49 14.26 20.13 1.06
CA GLU A 49 14.41 19.60 2.42
C GLU A 49 15.30 18.35 2.40
N PRO A 50 16.61 18.50 2.69
CA PRO A 50 17.56 17.39 2.66
C PRO A 50 17.14 16.21 3.52
N MET A 51 17.50 15.00 3.10
CA MET A 51 17.31 13.80 3.91
C MET A 51 18.05 13.95 5.25
N PRO A 52 17.42 13.62 6.40
CA PRO A 52 18.09 13.68 7.69
C PRO A 52 19.30 12.74 7.73
N ALA A 53 20.34 13.14 8.48
CA ALA A 53 21.50 12.28 8.68
C ALA A 53 21.14 11.06 9.55
N GLY A 54 21.68 9.89 9.22
CA GLY A 54 21.52 8.69 10.04
C GLY A 54 22.18 7.45 9.47
N LYS A 55 22.00 6.32 10.15
CA LYS A 55 22.66 5.04 9.83
C LYS A 55 21.89 4.18 8.82
N ARG A 56 20.70 4.61 8.42
CA ARG A 56 19.75 3.90 7.55
C ARG A 56 19.10 4.86 6.56
N PRO A 57 18.65 4.40 5.37
CA PRO A 57 18.17 5.29 4.30
C PRO A 57 17.03 6.24 4.70
N LEU A 58 16.15 5.81 5.60
CA LEU A 58 15.00 6.62 6.07
C LEU A 58 15.15 7.05 7.54
N SER A 59 16.38 7.11 8.07
CA SER A 59 16.59 7.59 9.44
C SER A 59 16.03 9.00 9.61
N GLY A 60 15.24 9.21 10.66
CA GLY A 60 14.65 10.51 10.96
C GLY A 60 13.43 10.89 10.13
N ILE A 61 13.05 10.08 9.13
CA ILE A 61 11.83 10.27 8.36
C ILE A 61 10.62 9.81 9.18
N LYS A 62 9.57 10.63 9.21
CA LYS A 62 8.33 10.38 9.95
C LYS A 62 7.19 10.08 9.01
N ALA A 63 6.55 8.92 9.15
CA ALA A 63 5.47 8.48 8.28
C ALA A 63 4.18 8.18 9.05
N LEU A 64 3.07 8.78 8.62
CA LEU A 64 1.72 8.43 9.05
C LEU A 64 1.17 7.36 8.11
N ASP A 65 0.77 6.23 8.67
CA ASP A 65 0.18 5.11 7.95
C ASP A 65 -1.30 4.96 8.37
N LEU A 66 -2.21 5.47 7.55
CA LEU A 66 -3.67 5.39 7.76
C LEU A 66 -4.30 4.24 6.96
N THR A 67 -3.48 3.29 6.52
CA THR A 67 -3.93 2.21 5.66
C THR A 67 -4.35 0.98 6.46
N ARG A 68 -5.02 0.04 5.78
CA ARG A 68 -5.52 -1.21 6.37
C ARG A 68 -5.36 -2.37 5.38
N ILE A 69 -5.54 -3.58 5.88
CA ILE A 69 -5.50 -4.84 5.12
C ILE A 69 -4.08 -5.22 4.69
N LEU A 70 -3.64 -4.92 3.46
CA LEU A 70 -2.36 -5.45 2.95
C LEU A 70 -1.51 -4.40 2.20
N ALA A 71 -1.90 -3.91 1.01
CA ALA A 71 -1.02 -3.03 0.21
C ALA A 71 -0.51 -1.80 0.94
N GLY A 72 -1.40 -1.08 1.61
CA GLY A 72 -1.00 0.07 2.40
C GLY A 72 -0.12 -0.29 3.59
N PRO A 73 -0.50 -1.26 4.42
CA PRO A 73 0.36 -1.67 5.54
C PRO A 73 1.75 -2.12 5.11
N ILE A 74 1.90 -2.74 3.93
CA ILE A 74 3.18 -3.09 3.32
C ILE A 74 3.99 -1.83 2.95
N THR A 75 3.35 -0.76 2.47
CA THR A 75 4.03 0.54 2.25
C THR A 75 4.65 1.02 3.56
N GLY A 76 3.86 1.11 4.64
CA GLY A 76 4.35 1.55 5.94
C GLY A 76 5.43 0.64 6.52
N ARG A 77 5.25 -0.69 6.42
CA ARG A 77 6.23 -1.68 6.89
C ARG A 77 7.56 -1.56 6.15
N THR A 78 7.53 -1.29 4.85
CA THR A 78 8.74 -1.11 4.02
C THR A 78 9.46 0.20 4.38
N LEU A 79 8.73 1.27 4.71
CA LEU A 79 9.35 2.50 5.22
C LEU A 79 10.03 2.25 6.59
N ALA A 80 9.38 1.54 7.49
CA ALA A 80 9.97 1.14 8.79
C ALA A 80 11.18 0.20 8.62
N GLU A 81 11.12 -0.70 7.64
CA GLU A 81 12.20 -1.60 7.24
C GLU A 81 13.48 -0.87 6.84
N HIS A 82 13.37 0.38 6.35
CA HIS A 82 14.49 1.25 6.01
C HIS A 82 14.78 2.37 7.02
N GLY A 83 14.07 2.40 8.16
CA GLY A 83 14.42 3.21 9.33
C GLY A 83 13.53 4.41 9.63
N ALA A 84 12.40 4.56 8.94
CA ALA A 84 11.41 5.59 9.27
C ALA A 84 10.73 5.32 10.62
N ASP A 85 10.37 6.39 11.36
CA ASP A 85 9.39 6.31 12.45
C ASP A 85 7.99 6.27 11.83
N VAL A 86 7.39 5.08 11.82
CA VAL A 86 6.08 4.86 11.20
C VAL A 86 5.01 4.72 12.26
N LEU A 87 4.09 5.68 12.30
CA LEU A 87 2.93 5.68 13.17
C LEU A 87 1.70 5.24 12.39
N MET A 88 1.26 4.01 12.64
CA MET A 88 -0.01 3.48 12.16
C MET A 88 -1.15 4.13 12.94
N VAL A 89 -2.07 4.80 12.23
CA VAL A 89 -3.24 5.45 12.80
C VAL A 89 -4.48 4.66 12.41
N SER A 90 -5.23 4.19 13.40
CA SER A 90 -6.50 3.47 13.21
C SER A 90 -7.56 3.94 14.20
N ALA A 91 -8.68 3.24 14.31
CA ALA A 91 -9.69 3.49 15.32
C ALA A 91 -10.33 2.16 15.77
N PRO A 92 -10.81 2.05 17.02
CA PRO A 92 -11.35 0.79 17.55
C PRO A 92 -12.51 0.20 16.74
N HIS A 93 -13.28 1.05 16.07
CA HIS A 93 -14.44 0.65 15.29
C HIS A 93 -14.11 0.20 13.86
N LEU A 94 -12.87 0.41 13.40
CA LEU A 94 -12.45 0.01 12.05
C LEU A 94 -12.15 -1.49 12.03
N PRO A 95 -12.70 -2.26 11.07
CA PRO A 95 -12.42 -3.67 10.97
C PRO A 95 -10.94 -3.91 10.68
N GLN A 96 -10.40 -4.95 11.33
CA GLN A 96 -9.03 -5.41 11.17
C GLN A 96 -9.03 -6.94 11.04
N VAL A 97 -8.15 -7.46 10.18
CA VAL A 97 -7.89 -8.89 10.06
C VAL A 97 -6.58 -9.16 10.78
N TRP A 98 -6.67 -9.84 11.93
CA TRP A 98 -5.54 -9.98 12.86
C TRP A 98 -4.32 -10.68 12.26
N SER A 99 -4.52 -11.67 11.38
CA SER A 99 -3.43 -12.33 10.66
C SER A 99 -2.66 -11.36 9.76
N TYR A 100 -3.35 -10.45 9.07
CA TYR A 100 -2.70 -9.44 8.23
C TYR A 100 -1.99 -8.37 9.07
N VAL A 101 -2.58 -7.94 10.19
CA VAL A 101 -1.89 -7.05 11.13
C VAL A 101 -0.61 -7.71 11.65
N GLY A 102 -0.68 -9.00 11.98
CA GLY A 102 0.43 -9.84 12.42
C GLY A 102 1.64 -9.75 11.51
N ASP A 103 1.42 -9.89 10.20
CA ASP A 103 2.48 -9.93 9.17
C ASP A 103 2.89 -8.54 8.65
N THR A 104 1.94 -7.61 8.51
CA THR A 104 2.19 -6.35 7.79
C THR A 104 2.50 -5.17 8.72
N SER A 105 2.57 -5.39 10.04
CA SER A 105 2.75 -4.31 11.02
C SER A 105 4.11 -4.26 11.73
N HIS A 106 5.05 -5.13 11.38
CA HIS A 106 6.42 -5.08 11.91
C HIS A 106 7.05 -3.69 11.70
N GLY A 107 7.80 -3.23 12.71
CA GLY A 107 8.51 -1.95 12.68
C GLY A 107 7.65 -0.72 12.95
N LYS A 108 6.33 -0.86 13.01
CA LYS A 108 5.41 0.28 13.19
C LYS A 108 5.02 0.46 14.65
N ARG A 109 4.73 1.71 15.03
CA ARG A 109 3.93 2.06 16.21
C ARG A 109 2.46 2.11 15.82
N SER A 110 1.55 2.00 16.79
CA SER A 110 0.11 2.11 16.51
C SER A 110 -0.61 2.95 17.55
N CYS A 111 -1.38 3.94 17.11
CA CYS A 111 -2.28 4.73 17.95
C CYS A 111 -3.71 4.70 17.41
N PHE A 112 -4.68 5.07 18.26
CA PHE A 112 -6.05 5.28 17.85
C PHE A 112 -6.38 6.77 17.78
N LEU A 113 -6.93 7.18 16.64
CA LEU A 113 -7.54 8.48 16.40
C LEU A 113 -8.82 8.24 15.58
N ASP A 114 -9.98 8.51 16.17
CA ASP A 114 -11.26 8.31 15.51
C ASP A 114 -11.66 9.58 14.78
N LEU A 115 -11.52 9.57 13.45
CA LEU A 115 -11.78 10.74 12.59
C LEU A 115 -13.26 11.16 12.52
N ARG A 116 -14.15 10.56 13.32
CA ARG A 116 -15.50 11.07 13.58
C ARG A 116 -15.50 12.14 14.68
N ASN A 117 -14.46 12.19 15.51
CA ASN A 117 -14.27 13.15 16.59
C ASN A 117 -13.37 14.30 16.10
N ASP A 118 -13.82 15.55 16.24
CA ASP A 118 -13.04 16.70 15.78
C ASP A 118 -11.71 16.85 16.54
N GLY A 119 -11.66 16.53 17.84
CA GLY A 119 -10.41 16.55 18.61
C GLY A 119 -9.35 15.55 18.12
N ASP A 120 -9.79 14.38 17.63
CA ASP A 120 -8.87 13.39 17.04
C ASP A 120 -8.41 13.84 15.65
N LYS A 121 -9.27 14.53 14.88
CA LYS A 121 -8.86 15.17 13.62
C LYS A 121 -7.81 16.26 13.87
N ASP A 122 -8.00 17.09 14.89
CA ASP A 122 -7.04 18.14 15.26
C ASP A 122 -5.70 17.54 15.67
N THR A 123 -5.73 16.44 16.45
CA THR A 123 -4.54 15.70 16.84
C THR A 123 -3.82 15.12 15.61
N LEU A 124 -4.55 14.52 14.66
CA LEU A 124 -3.95 14.02 13.42
C LEU A 124 -3.38 15.16 12.56
N LEU A 125 -4.07 16.29 12.44
CA LEU A 125 -3.58 17.46 11.72
C LEU A 125 -2.30 18.03 12.35
N ASP A 126 -2.17 17.98 13.68
CA ASP A 126 -0.95 18.37 14.36
C ASP A 126 0.21 17.42 14.06
N LEU A 127 -0.05 16.11 14.08
CA LEU A 127 0.93 15.10 13.65
C LEU A 127 1.40 15.32 12.20
N VAL A 128 0.50 15.66 11.29
CA VAL A 128 0.82 15.93 9.87
C VAL A 128 1.86 17.04 9.72
N LYS A 129 1.84 18.08 10.57
CA LYS A 129 2.82 19.17 10.51
C LYS A 129 4.27 18.70 10.69
N GLY A 130 4.47 17.61 11.43
CA GLY A 130 5.77 16.99 11.65
C GLY A 130 6.05 15.76 10.79
N ALA A 131 5.15 15.38 9.88
CA ALA A 131 5.29 14.23 9.03
C ALA A 131 6.06 14.56 7.74
N ASP A 132 6.74 13.55 7.20
CA ASP A 132 7.33 13.55 5.86
C ASP A 132 6.47 12.79 4.86
N VAL A 133 5.87 11.68 5.31
CA VAL A 133 5.03 10.81 4.49
C VAL A 133 3.67 10.66 5.14
N PHE A 134 2.60 10.78 4.34
CA PHE A 134 1.24 10.46 4.74
C PHE A 134 0.67 9.43 3.77
N SER A 135 0.40 8.22 4.23
CA SER A 135 -0.13 7.13 3.40
C SER A 135 -1.57 6.81 3.76
N GLN A 136 -2.41 6.63 2.74
CA GLN A 136 -3.81 6.26 2.90
C GLN A 136 -4.30 5.32 1.80
N GLY A 137 -5.25 4.46 2.17
CA GLY A 137 -5.90 3.49 1.28
C GLY A 137 -7.42 3.49 1.42
N TYR A 138 -8.01 4.64 1.79
CA TYR A 138 -9.46 4.78 1.85
C TYR A 138 -10.05 4.78 0.44
N ARG A 139 -11.34 4.45 0.35
CA ARG A 139 -12.09 4.65 -0.88
C ARG A 139 -11.90 6.10 -1.36
N PRO A 140 -11.63 6.34 -2.65
CA PRO A 140 -11.33 7.67 -3.17
C PRO A 140 -12.30 8.75 -2.67
N HIS A 141 -11.75 9.93 -2.37
CA HIS A 141 -12.40 11.10 -1.76
C HIS A 141 -12.92 10.95 -0.32
N THR A 142 -12.93 9.75 0.28
CA THR A 142 -13.52 9.56 1.62
C THR A 142 -12.75 10.31 2.71
N ILE A 143 -11.41 10.20 2.73
CA ILE A 143 -10.61 10.87 3.76
C ILE A 143 -10.42 12.38 3.46
N GLU A 144 -10.55 12.75 2.20
CA GLU A 144 -10.55 14.14 1.74
C GLU A 144 -11.76 14.91 2.29
N GLN A 145 -12.94 14.29 2.30
CA GLN A 145 -14.16 14.82 2.94
C GLN A 145 -13.98 15.05 4.46
N LEU A 146 -13.05 14.34 5.09
CA LEU A 146 -12.68 14.52 6.50
C LEU A 146 -11.60 15.59 6.70
N GLY A 147 -11.13 16.23 5.63
CA GLY A 147 -10.14 17.30 5.66
C GLY A 147 -8.70 16.88 5.43
N PHE A 148 -8.45 15.63 5.03
CA PHE A 148 -7.10 15.07 4.84
C PHE A 148 -6.80 14.79 3.35
N GLY A 149 -7.23 15.68 2.45
CA GLY A 149 -6.90 15.62 1.03
C GLY A 149 -5.45 16.00 0.72
N PRO A 150 -4.88 15.53 -0.40
CA PRO A 150 -3.47 15.70 -0.71
C PRO A 150 -3.04 17.17 -0.77
N GLU A 151 -3.73 18.01 -1.53
CA GLU A 151 -3.39 19.44 -1.69
C GLU A 151 -3.54 20.18 -0.36
N LYS A 152 -4.63 19.92 0.36
CA LYS A 152 -4.89 20.54 1.68
C LYS A 152 -3.86 20.16 2.73
N LEU A 153 -3.36 18.92 2.71
CA LEU A 153 -2.27 18.52 3.62
C LEU A 153 -0.92 19.10 3.16
N ALA A 154 -0.68 19.22 1.85
CA ALA A 154 0.50 19.89 1.32
C ALA A 154 0.55 21.38 1.67
N GLU A 155 -0.59 22.07 1.76
CA GLU A 155 -0.67 23.45 2.27
C GLU A 155 -0.29 23.54 3.76
N LYS A 156 -0.71 22.55 4.56
CA LYS A 156 -0.43 22.50 6.00
C LYS A 156 1.00 22.08 6.33
N ARG A 157 1.58 21.21 5.49
CA ARG A 157 2.96 20.74 5.55
C ARG A 157 3.56 20.82 4.14
N PRO A 158 4.09 21.99 3.74
CA PRO A 158 4.87 22.09 2.52
C PRO A 158 6.06 21.12 2.57
N GLY A 159 6.30 20.36 1.51
CA GLY A 159 7.27 19.25 1.51
C GLY A 159 6.69 17.88 1.90
N LEU A 160 5.37 17.75 2.08
CA LEU A 160 4.73 16.47 2.37
C LEU A 160 4.75 15.54 1.16
N ILE A 161 5.06 14.27 1.39
CA ILE A 161 4.84 13.18 0.44
C ILE A 161 3.54 12.47 0.79
N TYR A 162 2.52 12.66 -0.03
CA TYR A 162 1.23 12.01 0.12
C TYR A 162 1.19 10.73 -0.72
N VAL A 163 0.81 9.60 -0.16
CA VAL A 163 0.73 8.30 -0.86
C VAL A 163 -0.72 7.81 -0.88
N SER A 164 -1.29 7.68 -2.07
CA SER A 164 -2.61 7.08 -2.29
C SER A 164 -2.49 5.68 -2.87
N ILE A 165 -3.20 4.75 -2.25
CA ILE A 165 -3.28 3.35 -2.68
C ILE A 165 -4.74 3.02 -2.94
N SER A 166 -5.06 2.55 -4.15
CA SER A 166 -6.43 2.18 -4.52
C SER A 166 -6.48 0.90 -5.34
N CYS A 167 -7.68 0.34 -5.55
CA CYS A 167 -7.83 -0.84 -6.40
C CYS A 167 -7.67 -0.48 -7.89
N TYR A 168 -8.39 0.55 -8.35
CA TYR A 168 -8.58 0.87 -9.76
C TYR A 168 -7.71 2.04 -10.27
N GLY A 169 -6.90 2.66 -9.42
CA GLY A 169 -6.16 3.87 -9.79
C GLY A 169 -6.99 5.14 -9.61
N ALA A 170 -6.40 6.27 -9.99
CA ALA A 170 -6.96 7.59 -9.73
C ALA A 170 -7.83 8.14 -10.89
N ASP A 171 -7.84 7.48 -12.03
CA ASP A 171 -8.40 8.01 -13.27
C ASP A 171 -9.29 6.99 -14.01
N GLY A 172 -10.19 7.49 -14.85
CA GLY A 172 -11.10 6.68 -15.65
C GLY A 172 -12.37 6.21 -14.92
N PRO A 173 -13.29 5.52 -15.63
CA PRO A 173 -14.64 5.25 -15.14
C PRO A 173 -14.78 4.46 -13.83
N PHE A 174 -13.79 3.65 -13.44
CA PHE A 174 -13.82 2.87 -12.20
C PHE A 174 -13.02 3.51 -11.06
N SER A 175 -12.48 4.71 -11.23
CA SER A 175 -11.61 5.34 -10.22
C SER A 175 -12.30 5.62 -8.89
N HIS A 176 -13.63 5.77 -8.84
CA HIS A 176 -14.39 5.96 -7.60
C HIS A 176 -14.68 4.64 -6.85
N ARG A 177 -14.49 3.49 -7.50
CA ARG A 177 -14.89 2.19 -6.99
C ARG A 177 -13.92 1.69 -5.92
N ALA A 178 -14.45 0.94 -4.95
CA ALA A 178 -13.63 0.17 -4.03
C ALA A 178 -13.36 -1.22 -4.60
N GLY A 179 -12.26 -1.83 -4.17
CA GLY A 179 -11.92 -3.19 -4.51
C GLY A 179 -10.81 -3.72 -3.63
N TRP A 180 -10.50 -4.99 -3.86
CA TRP A 180 -9.54 -5.80 -3.12
C TRP A 180 -8.61 -6.51 -4.10
N GLU A 181 -7.56 -7.14 -3.58
CA GLU A 181 -6.64 -8.01 -4.32
C GLU A 181 -7.35 -8.87 -5.36
N GLN A 182 -8.39 -9.59 -4.93
CA GLN A 182 -9.06 -10.56 -5.76
C GLN A 182 -9.80 -9.89 -6.92
N ILE A 183 -10.37 -8.71 -6.66
CA ILE A 183 -11.07 -7.92 -7.68
C ILE A 183 -10.07 -7.45 -8.74
N ALA A 184 -8.89 -6.96 -8.32
CA ALA A 184 -7.87 -6.58 -9.27
C ALA A 184 -7.44 -7.76 -10.16
N GLN A 185 -7.25 -8.96 -9.59
CA GLN A 185 -6.88 -10.14 -10.38
C GLN A 185 -7.95 -10.55 -11.40
N ILE A 186 -9.24 -10.57 -11.02
CA ILE A 186 -10.32 -10.96 -11.96
C ILE A 186 -10.58 -9.89 -13.03
N MET A 187 -10.43 -8.61 -12.70
CA MET A 187 -10.73 -7.50 -13.62
C MET A 187 -9.64 -7.35 -14.67
N THR A 188 -8.39 -7.64 -14.33
CA THR A 188 -7.23 -7.40 -15.19
C THR A 188 -6.76 -8.63 -15.96
N GLY A 189 -7.43 -9.77 -15.81
CA GLY A 189 -7.10 -10.99 -16.55
C GLY A 189 -6.26 -12.02 -15.81
N ILE A 190 -5.59 -11.67 -14.71
CA ILE A 190 -4.74 -12.61 -13.96
C ILE A 190 -5.51 -13.87 -13.58
N ALA A 191 -6.73 -13.73 -13.04
CA ALA A 191 -7.51 -14.86 -12.56
C ALA A 191 -8.38 -15.54 -13.63
N ALA A 192 -8.39 -15.00 -14.85
CA ALA A 192 -9.23 -15.49 -15.95
C ALA A 192 -8.50 -16.47 -16.88
N GLU A 193 -7.20 -16.68 -16.69
CA GLU A 193 -6.36 -17.46 -17.61
C GLU A 193 -6.82 -18.92 -17.77
N GLU A 194 -7.12 -19.60 -16.66
CA GLU A 194 -7.53 -21.01 -16.70
C GLU A 194 -8.99 -21.22 -17.12
N LEU A 195 -9.78 -20.13 -17.22
CA LEU A 195 -11.17 -20.20 -17.70
C LEU A 195 -11.25 -20.64 -19.16
N GLN A 196 -10.19 -20.47 -19.95
CA GLN A 196 -10.16 -20.91 -21.34
C GLN A 196 -10.02 -22.44 -21.49
N THR A 197 -9.56 -23.13 -20.45
CA THR A 197 -9.24 -24.57 -20.47
C THR A 197 -10.10 -25.41 -19.51
N SER A 198 -10.87 -24.76 -18.63
CA SER A 198 -11.67 -25.39 -17.57
C SER A 198 -13.15 -25.46 -17.95
N SER A 199 -13.79 -26.61 -17.73
CA SER A 199 -15.25 -26.76 -17.87
C SER A 199 -16.05 -26.04 -16.77
N SER A 200 -15.40 -25.66 -15.67
CA SER A 200 -15.95 -24.79 -14.64
C SER A 200 -15.53 -23.34 -14.89
N TYR A 201 -16.48 -22.42 -15.00
CA TYR A 201 -16.22 -20.98 -15.11
C TYR A 201 -15.73 -20.37 -13.78
N GLN A 202 -14.77 -21.00 -13.10
CA GLN A 202 -14.22 -20.55 -11.82
C GLN A 202 -12.86 -19.87 -12.02
N PRO A 203 -12.74 -18.58 -11.67
CA PRO A 203 -11.44 -17.89 -11.71
C PRO A 203 -10.43 -18.56 -10.80
N ASN A 204 -9.19 -18.73 -11.27
CA ASN A 204 -8.09 -19.24 -10.44
C ASN A 204 -7.19 -18.09 -10.01
N MET A 205 -7.05 -17.88 -8.71
CA MET A 205 -6.28 -16.77 -8.16
C MET A 205 -4.80 -17.14 -8.06
N LEU A 206 -3.92 -16.14 -8.08
CA LEU A 206 -2.53 -16.36 -7.69
C LEU A 206 -2.47 -16.92 -6.26
N PRO A 207 -1.49 -17.80 -5.95
CA PRO A 207 -1.38 -18.46 -4.63
C PRO A 207 -0.93 -17.52 -3.51
N ALA A 208 -0.91 -16.20 -3.77
CA ALA A 208 -0.56 -15.15 -2.83
C ALA A 208 -1.32 -13.86 -3.19
N ALA A 209 -1.39 -12.92 -2.25
CA ALA A 209 -1.90 -11.57 -2.48
C ALA A 209 -0.85 -10.70 -3.21
N ALA A 210 -0.47 -11.14 -4.41
CA ALA A 210 0.65 -10.57 -5.16
C ALA A 210 0.45 -9.10 -5.49
N ASN A 211 -0.76 -8.67 -5.91
CA ASN A 211 -0.96 -7.26 -6.25
C ASN A 211 -0.87 -6.40 -4.99
N ASP A 212 -1.40 -6.86 -3.86
CA ASP A 212 -1.36 -6.14 -2.59
C ASP A 212 0.09 -5.91 -2.14
N TYR A 213 0.89 -6.96 -2.02
CA TYR A 213 2.30 -6.82 -1.57
C TYR A 213 3.11 -5.97 -2.55
N ILE A 214 3.01 -6.24 -3.85
CA ILE A 214 3.78 -5.51 -4.85
C ILE A 214 3.33 -4.04 -4.91
N THR A 215 2.03 -3.75 -4.82
CA THR A 215 1.53 -2.36 -4.75
C THR A 215 2.06 -1.64 -3.52
N GLY A 216 2.17 -2.31 -2.38
CA GLY A 216 2.77 -1.75 -1.18
C GLY A 216 4.26 -1.42 -1.35
N TYR A 217 5.03 -2.31 -1.97
CA TYR A 217 6.43 -2.04 -2.30
C TYR A 217 6.57 -0.88 -3.29
N LEU A 218 5.69 -0.81 -4.30
CA LEU A 218 5.65 0.29 -5.27
C LEU A 218 5.25 1.62 -4.61
N GLY A 219 4.36 1.61 -3.61
CA GLY A 219 4.01 2.77 -2.81
C GLY A 219 5.21 3.30 -2.00
N ALA A 220 5.96 2.40 -1.36
CA ALA A 220 7.19 2.76 -0.65
C ALA A 220 8.29 3.25 -1.60
N TYR A 221 8.45 2.61 -2.76
CA TYR A 221 9.37 3.04 -3.81
C TYR A 221 9.03 4.44 -4.32
N GLY A 222 7.76 4.72 -4.61
CA GLY A 222 7.31 6.05 -4.99
C GLY A 222 7.56 7.09 -3.90
N ALA A 223 7.34 6.75 -2.63
CA ALA A 223 7.65 7.62 -1.50
C ALA A 223 9.14 7.94 -1.41
N LEU A 224 10.02 6.94 -1.57
CA LEU A 224 11.48 7.11 -1.60
C LEU A 224 11.93 8.05 -2.74
N LEU A 225 11.39 7.84 -3.95
CA LEU A 225 11.68 8.71 -5.09
C LEU A 225 11.22 10.14 -4.86
N ALA A 226 10.03 10.32 -4.28
CA ALA A 226 9.46 11.63 -4.01
C ALA A 226 10.21 12.36 -2.88
N LEU A 227 10.62 11.67 -1.81
CA LEU A 227 11.52 12.20 -0.79
C LEU A 227 12.86 12.64 -1.40
N GLY A 228 13.43 11.84 -2.30
CA GLY A 228 14.65 12.19 -3.03
C GLY A 228 14.49 13.43 -3.90
N ARG A 229 13.34 13.60 -4.57
CA ARG A 229 13.02 14.81 -5.34
C ARG A 229 12.85 16.02 -4.42
N ARG A 230 12.06 15.91 -3.34
CA ARG A 230 11.93 16.95 -2.31
C ARG A 230 13.28 17.41 -1.78
N ALA A 231 14.21 16.49 -1.53
CA ALA A 231 15.53 16.82 -1.00
C ALA A 231 16.40 17.65 -1.96
N ARG A 232 16.22 17.49 -3.27
CA ARG A 232 17.02 18.21 -4.29
C ARG A 232 16.32 19.44 -4.85
N GLU A 233 15.01 19.35 -5.01
CA GLU A 233 14.20 20.28 -5.80
C GLU A 233 13.14 21.00 -4.96
N GLY A 234 12.87 20.53 -3.75
CA GLY A 234 11.73 20.97 -2.94
C GLY A 234 10.40 20.46 -3.48
N GLY A 235 9.31 20.97 -2.93
CA GLY A 235 7.93 20.63 -3.29
C GLY A 235 7.30 19.51 -2.46
N SER A 236 5.98 19.52 -2.46
CA SER A 236 5.12 18.43 -1.99
C SER A 236 4.73 17.55 -3.17
N TYR A 237 4.64 16.23 -2.95
CA TYR A 237 4.35 15.27 -4.02
C TYR A 237 3.25 14.27 -3.64
N HIS A 238 2.43 13.91 -4.62
CA HIS A 238 1.44 12.85 -4.53
C HIS A 238 1.91 11.63 -5.30
N VAL A 239 2.20 10.56 -4.56
CA VAL A 239 2.47 9.22 -5.08
C VAL A 239 1.15 8.47 -5.21
N ARG A 240 0.87 7.92 -6.39
CA ARG A 240 -0.34 7.14 -6.67
C ARG A 240 0.04 5.78 -7.23
N VAL A 241 -0.48 4.73 -6.61
CA VAL A 241 -0.31 3.34 -7.03
C VAL A 241 -1.64 2.61 -6.95
N SER A 242 -1.83 1.57 -7.79
CA SER A 242 -3.07 0.80 -7.78
C SER A 242 -2.88 -0.68 -8.02
N LEU A 243 -3.78 -1.47 -7.42
CA LEU A 243 -3.77 -2.93 -7.57
C LEU A 243 -3.93 -3.34 -9.04
N CYS A 244 -4.78 -2.67 -9.82
CA CYS A 244 -4.98 -3.00 -11.23
C CYS A 244 -3.73 -2.69 -12.08
N GLN A 245 -3.06 -1.55 -11.87
CA GLN A 245 -1.82 -1.26 -12.59
C GLN A 245 -0.68 -2.20 -12.18
N THR A 246 -0.63 -2.61 -10.90
CA THR A 246 0.30 -3.64 -10.43
C THR A 246 0.00 -4.99 -11.08
N ALA A 247 -1.27 -5.38 -11.15
CA ALA A 247 -1.69 -6.62 -11.81
C ALA A 247 -1.29 -6.62 -13.30
N MET A 248 -1.49 -5.50 -13.99
CA MET A 248 -1.05 -5.34 -15.38
C MET A 248 0.48 -5.40 -15.51
N MET A 249 1.22 -4.83 -14.56
CA MET A 249 2.69 -4.92 -14.52
C MET A 249 3.17 -6.37 -14.32
N ILE A 250 2.51 -7.13 -13.43
CA ILE A 250 2.78 -8.56 -13.21
C ILE A 250 2.48 -9.35 -14.47
N TYR A 251 1.31 -9.14 -15.07
CA TYR A 251 0.89 -9.81 -16.30
C TYR A 251 1.89 -9.57 -17.45
N ALA A 252 2.40 -8.34 -17.57
CA ALA A 252 3.39 -7.95 -18.58
C ALA A 252 4.76 -8.64 -18.42
N GLN A 253 5.07 -9.25 -17.27
CA GLN A 253 6.30 -10.05 -17.10
C GLN A 253 6.29 -11.35 -17.92
N GLY A 254 5.13 -11.72 -18.46
CA GLY A 254 4.97 -12.96 -19.21
C GLY A 254 4.77 -14.17 -18.30
N LYS A 255 4.61 -15.33 -18.95
CA LYS A 255 4.29 -16.60 -18.29
C LYS A 255 5.49 -17.54 -18.37
N MET A 256 5.63 -18.39 -17.37
CA MET A 256 6.53 -19.53 -17.46
C MET A 256 5.69 -20.77 -17.78
N ASP A 257 6.01 -21.42 -18.90
CA ASP A 257 5.45 -22.72 -19.22
C ASP A 257 6.04 -23.79 -18.28
N ASN A 258 5.25 -24.80 -17.92
CA ASN A 258 5.71 -25.96 -17.14
C ASN A 258 6.28 -25.61 -15.75
N LEU A 259 5.61 -24.72 -15.02
CA LEU A 259 5.93 -24.48 -13.61
C LEU A 259 5.81 -25.80 -12.83
N PRO A 260 6.87 -26.25 -12.13
CA PRO A 260 6.79 -27.51 -11.40
C PRO A 260 5.74 -27.37 -10.29
N HIS A 261 4.94 -28.43 -10.09
CA HIS A 261 3.91 -28.48 -9.04
C HIS A 261 4.50 -28.28 -7.63
N ASP A 262 5.78 -28.57 -7.47
CA ASP A 262 6.57 -28.32 -6.28
C ASP A 262 7.81 -27.53 -6.69
N LEU A 263 7.99 -26.34 -6.11
CA LEU A 263 9.20 -25.54 -6.31
C LEU A 263 10.43 -26.14 -5.59
N GLY A 264 10.22 -27.20 -4.80
CA GLY A 264 11.27 -27.91 -4.08
C GLY A 264 11.83 -27.13 -2.89
N LEU A 265 11.09 -26.13 -2.40
CA LEU A 265 11.52 -25.34 -1.23
C LEU A 265 11.45 -26.22 0.01
N ASP A 266 12.60 -26.53 0.60
CA ASP A 266 12.65 -27.27 1.84
C ASP A 266 12.38 -26.38 3.06
N LEU A 267 12.04 -27.01 4.20
CA LEU A 267 11.78 -26.26 5.44
C LEU A 267 13.02 -25.51 5.95
N ALA A 268 14.23 -25.98 5.65
CA ALA A 268 15.46 -25.31 6.07
C ALA A 268 15.69 -24.00 5.28
N GLU A 269 15.32 -23.97 4.00
CA GLU A 269 15.33 -22.75 3.17
C GLU A 269 14.34 -21.72 3.69
N ILE A 270 13.11 -22.14 4.02
CA ILE A 270 12.09 -21.27 4.62
C ILE A 270 12.59 -20.74 5.97
N ASP A 271 13.22 -21.59 6.77
CA ASP A 271 13.78 -21.23 8.08
C ASP A 271 14.92 -20.21 7.94
N ALA A 272 15.78 -20.35 6.92
CA ALA A 272 16.85 -19.41 6.63
C ALA A 272 16.32 -18.03 6.16
N LEU A 273 15.11 -17.97 5.61
CA LEU A 273 14.40 -16.74 5.23
C LEU A 273 13.50 -16.19 6.35
N SER A 274 13.37 -16.92 7.45
CA SER A 274 12.51 -16.55 8.57
C SER A 274 13.31 -15.93 9.71
N VAL A 275 12.61 -15.16 10.53
CA VAL A 275 13.06 -14.64 11.81
C VAL A 275 11.96 -14.86 12.83
N GLU A 276 12.35 -15.00 14.10
CA GLU A 276 11.41 -15.07 15.21
C GLU A 276 11.43 -13.77 15.99
N THR A 277 10.25 -13.24 16.30
CA THR A 277 10.10 -12.02 17.09
C THR A 277 9.08 -12.21 18.21
N ASP A 278 9.41 -11.71 19.39
CA ASP A 278 8.46 -11.63 20.49
C ASP A 278 7.62 -10.36 20.35
N CYS A 279 6.30 -10.51 20.41
CA CYS A 279 5.36 -9.40 20.30
C CYS A 279 4.14 -9.61 21.19
N HIS A 280 3.18 -8.69 21.13
CA HIS A 280 2.02 -8.70 22.02
C HIS A 280 1.07 -9.91 21.82
N ILE A 281 1.16 -10.61 20.69
CA ILE A 281 0.43 -11.86 20.41
C ILE A 281 1.25 -13.13 20.71
N GLY A 282 2.44 -12.98 21.30
CA GLY A 282 3.39 -14.06 21.58
C GLY A 282 4.59 -14.08 20.64
N ARG A 283 5.32 -15.19 20.64
CA ARG A 283 6.46 -15.44 19.74
C ARG A 283 5.94 -15.80 18.36
N THR A 284 6.31 -15.02 17.34
CA THR A 284 5.91 -15.24 15.95
C THR A 284 7.12 -15.60 15.10
N LYS A 285 6.93 -16.46 14.10
CA LYS A 285 7.90 -16.75 13.04
C LYS A 285 7.39 -16.16 11.74
N HIS A 286 8.18 -15.31 11.11
CA HIS A 286 7.79 -14.58 9.90
C HIS A 286 8.99 -14.35 9.00
N LEU A 287 8.75 -14.00 7.73
CA LEU A 287 9.83 -13.69 6.80
C LEU A 287 10.59 -12.43 7.25
N ARG A 288 11.92 -12.49 7.19
CA ARG A 288 12.81 -11.32 7.37
C ARG A 288 12.76 -10.43 6.12
N PRO A 289 13.22 -9.17 6.20
CA PRO A 289 13.49 -8.37 5.01
C PRO A 289 14.29 -9.17 3.97
N LEU A 290 13.75 -9.30 2.77
CA LEU A 290 14.35 -10.13 1.72
C LEU A 290 15.48 -9.40 0.98
N LEU A 291 15.38 -8.07 0.86
CA LEU A 291 16.44 -7.25 0.27
C LEU A 291 17.62 -7.18 1.23
N ASN A 292 18.84 -7.28 0.71
CA ASN A 292 20.05 -7.09 1.51
C ASN A 292 20.91 -5.99 0.88
N LEU A 293 20.82 -4.78 1.43
CA LEU A 293 21.65 -3.66 1.01
C LEU A 293 23.04 -3.81 1.63
N SER A 294 24.10 -3.71 0.82
CA SER A 294 25.50 -3.95 1.25
C SER A 294 25.96 -3.06 2.41
N GLU A 295 25.42 -1.84 2.51
CA GLU A 295 25.80 -0.86 3.53
C GLU A 295 24.74 -0.68 4.63
N THR A 296 23.48 -0.94 4.32
CA THR A 296 22.34 -0.60 5.19
C THR A 296 21.30 -1.73 5.22
N ALA A 297 21.74 -2.90 5.68
CA ALA A 297 20.90 -4.09 5.78
C ALA A 297 19.53 -3.77 6.46
N PRO A 298 18.41 -4.02 5.76
CA PRO A 298 17.08 -3.68 6.28
C PRO A 298 16.69 -4.57 7.45
N HIS A 299 15.95 -3.99 8.41
CA HIS A 299 15.42 -4.68 9.59
C HIS A 299 14.30 -3.86 10.23
N TRP A 300 13.41 -4.51 10.97
CA TRP A 300 12.45 -3.83 11.82
C TRP A 300 13.00 -3.71 13.24
N VAL A 301 13.00 -2.50 13.80
CA VAL A 301 13.45 -2.25 15.19
C VAL A 301 12.37 -2.66 16.18
N LEU A 302 11.10 -2.42 15.82
CA LEU A 302 9.94 -2.74 16.64
C LEU A 302 9.29 -4.03 16.13
N PRO A 303 8.76 -4.88 17.01
CA PRO A 303 7.92 -6.00 16.61
C PRO A 303 6.55 -5.49 16.15
N THR A 304 5.66 -6.41 15.77
CA THR A 304 4.26 -6.07 15.47
C THR A 304 3.59 -5.41 16.68
N PRO A 305 3.07 -4.17 16.55
CA PRO A 305 2.51 -3.43 17.66
C PRO A 305 1.17 -4.00 18.10
N LYS A 306 0.85 -3.83 19.38
CA LYS A 306 -0.55 -3.89 19.83
C LYS A 306 -1.28 -2.67 19.30
N LEU A 307 -2.39 -2.87 18.58
CA LEU A 307 -3.15 -1.76 18.00
C LEU A 307 -3.59 -0.78 19.10
N GLY A 308 -3.34 0.51 18.86
CA GLY A 308 -3.70 1.59 19.79
C GLY A 308 -2.84 1.71 21.04
N ALA A 309 -1.76 0.94 21.18
CA ALA A 309 -0.94 0.96 22.40
C ALA A 309 0.00 2.17 22.53
N SER A 310 0.25 2.90 21.44
CA SER A 310 1.11 4.08 21.43
C SER A 310 0.29 5.37 21.54
N LYS A 311 0.90 6.41 22.14
CA LYS A 311 0.37 7.77 22.08
C LYS A 311 0.52 8.36 20.67
N PRO A 312 -0.40 9.23 20.22
CA PRO A 312 -0.33 9.91 18.92
C PRO A 312 0.68 11.07 18.95
N ILE A 313 1.96 10.77 19.12
CA ILE A 313 3.07 11.75 19.14
C ILE A 313 4.30 11.19 18.40
N TRP A 314 5.09 12.06 17.76
CA TRP A 314 6.38 11.68 17.19
C TRP A 314 7.41 11.38 18.27
N GLN A 315 8.33 10.46 17.98
CA GLN A 315 9.51 10.18 18.82
C GLN A 315 10.77 10.86 18.27
#